data_AF-A0A4Y7S2V3-F1
#
_entry.id   AF-A0A4Y7S2V3-F1
#
_cell.length_a   1.000
_cell.length_b   1.000
_cell.length_c   1.000
_cell.angle_alpha   90.00
_cell.angle_beta   90.00
_cell.angle_gamma   90.00
#
_symmetry.space_group_name_H-M   'P 1'
#
loop_
_entity.id
_entity.type
_entity.pdbx_description
1 polymer ?
#
loop_
_entity_poly.entity_id
_entity_poly.type
_entity_poly.pdbx_seq_one_letter_code
_entity_poly.pdbx_strand_id
1 'polypeptide(L)'
;MANIHDYYRKNFLYEGHKMMLPELRDKVAQTCAHCKFFVLVTGGNETRNGCAAQIPRYAGLSRRVPGELDAVEVLELVGREGLVRVLSTAGPHRQACWQFHPRG
;
A
#
# COMPACT_ATOMS: atom_id res chain seq x y z
N MET A 1 39.98 -12.30 21.60
CA MET A 1 39.16 -12.50 20.39
C MET A 1 37.70 -12.51 20.83
N ALA A 2 36.91 -11.54 20.41
CA ALA A 2 35.51 -11.45 20.81
C ALA A 2 34.76 -12.67 20.25
N ASN A 3 34.11 -13.42 21.14
CA ASN A 3 33.36 -14.62 20.80
C ASN A 3 32.14 -14.19 19.95
N ILE A 4 32.07 -14.65 18.71
CA ILE A 4 31.02 -14.23 17.75
C ILE A 4 29.60 -14.51 18.25
N HIS A 5 29.45 -15.48 19.16
CA HIS A 5 28.19 -15.80 19.84
C HIS A 5 27.69 -14.69 20.78
N ASP A 6 28.55 -13.79 21.25
CA ASP A 6 28.20 -12.71 22.17
C ASP A 6 27.87 -11.39 21.44
N TYR A 7 28.16 -11.31 20.14
CA TYR A 7 27.90 -10.12 19.30
C TYR A 7 26.40 -9.79 19.21
N TYR A 8 25.55 -10.82 19.19
CA TYR A 8 24.10 -10.65 19.10
C TYR A 8 23.41 -10.50 20.46
N ARG A 9 24.08 -10.84 21.57
CA ARG A 9 23.49 -10.83 22.92
C ARG A 9 23.49 -9.43 23.57
N LYS A 10 24.38 -8.53 23.13
CA LYS A 10 24.48 -7.14 23.66
C LYS A 10 23.94 -6.07 22.71
N ASN A 11 23.37 -6.49 21.58
CA ASN A 11 22.87 -5.57 20.58
C ASN A 11 21.40 -5.26 20.90
N PHE A 12 21.17 -4.32 21.83
CA PHE A 12 19.83 -3.87 22.25
C PHE A 12 18.96 -3.38 21.07
N LEU A 13 19.60 -2.96 19.96
CA LEU A 13 18.96 -2.63 18.69
C LEU A 13 18.31 -3.85 17.99
N TYR A 14 18.79 -5.07 18.24
CA TYR A 14 18.26 -6.30 17.65
C TYR A 14 17.12 -6.91 18.48
N GLU A 15 17.14 -6.78 19.81
CA GLU A 15 16.05 -7.28 20.67
C GLU A 15 14.76 -6.46 20.51
N GLY A 16 14.86 -5.14 20.27
CA GLY A 16 13.70 -4.29 19.95
C GLY A 16 12.98 -4.68 18.65
N HIS A 17 13.68 -5.34 17.71
CA HIS A 17 13.11 -5.79 16.44
C HIS A 17 12.40 -7.15 16.51
N LYS A 18 12.49 -7.90 17.62
CA LYS A 18 11.93 -9.25 17.74
C LYS A 18 10.47 -9.33 18.18
N MET A 19 9.84 -8.22 18.58
CA MET A 19 8.45 -8.25 19.00
C MET A 19 7.51 -7.76 17.89
N MET A 20 7.64 -8.33 16.69
CA MET A 20 6.65 -8.13 15.63
C MET A 20 5.63 -9.26 15.72
N LEU A 21 4.40 -8.93 16.09
CA LEU A 21 3.31 -9.89 16.11
C LEU A 21 3.19 -10.55 14.72
N PRO A 22 2.93 -11.87 14.62
CA PRO A 22 2.80 -12.55 13.32
C PRO A 22 1.82 -11.84 12.37
N GLU A 23 0.75 -11.25 12.90
CA GLU A 23 -0.27 -10.49 12.16
C GLU A 23 0.23 -9.12 11.67
N LEU A 24 1.32 -8.60 12.27
CA LEU A 24 2.01 -7.40 11.82
C LEU A 24 3.09 -7.72 10.79
N ARG A 25 3.72 -8.91 10.85
CA ARG A 25 4.78 -9.32 9.92
C ARG A 25 4.37 -9.16 8.46
N ASP A 26 3.18 -9.63 8.11
CA ASP A 26 2.67 -9.49 6.74
C ASP A 26 2.39 -8.03 6.40
N LYS A 27 1.90 -7.21 7.34
CA LYS A 27 1.65 -5.78 7.10
C LYS A 27 2.92 -4.97 6.86
N VAL A 28 4.04 -5.32 7.50
CA VAL A 28 5.32 -4.62 7.27
C VAL A 28 5.98 -5.10 5.97
N ALA A 29 5.69 -6.33 5.56
CA ALA A 29 6.22 -6.91 4.33
C ALA A 29 5.48 -6.49 3.05
N GLN A 30 4.24 -5.98 3.15
CA GLN A 30 3.43 -5.57 1.99
C GLN A 30 3.47 -4.06 1.72
N THR A 31 3.77 -3.72 0.48
CA THR A 31 3.75 -2.35 -0.02
C THR A 31 2.46 -2.05 -0.77
N CYS A 32 2.15 -0.77 -1.00
CA CYS A 32 0.93 -0.35 -1.68
C CYS A 32 0.78 -0.98 -3.07
N ALA A 33 1.87 -1.35 -3.74
CA ALA A 33 1.80 -2.06 -5.02
C ALA A 33 1.09 -3.44 -4.92
N HIS A 34 1.06 -4.04 -3.73
CA HIS A 34 0.38 -5.32 -3.46
C HIS A 34 -0.96 -5.14 -2.73
N CYS A 35 -1.42 -3.90 -2.57
CA CYS A 35 -2.70 -3.57 -1.96
C CYS A 35 -3.84 -3.86 -2.93
N LYS A 36 -4.98 -4.35 -2.42
CA LYS A 36 -6.20 -4.55 -3.21
C LYS A 36 -6.77 -3.27 -3.81
N PHE A 37 -6.42 -2.12 -3.24
CA PHE A 37 -6.85 -0.80 -3.69
C PHE A 37 -5.87 -0.10 -4.63
N PHE A 38 -4.75 -0.76 -4.96
CA PHE A 38 -3.79 -0.20 -5.88
C PHE A 38 -4.36 -0.20 -7.29
N VAL A 39 -4.27 0.94 -7.96
CA VAL A 39 -4.79 1.14 -9.30
C VAL A 39 -3.89 2.11 -10.05
N LEU A 40 -3.72 1.90 -11.34
CA LEU A 40 -3.11 2.86 -12.24
C LEU A 40 -4.20 3.79 -12.78
N VAL A 41 -4.04 5.08 -12.60
CA VAL A 41 -4.92 6.09 -13.18
C VAL A 41 -4.30 6.56 -14.48
N THR A 42 -4.94 6.22 -15.60
CA THR A 42 -4.51 6.59 -16.95
C THR A 42 -5.19 7.89 -17.34
N GLY A 43 -4.41 8.94 -17.57
CA GLY A 43 -4.84 10.14 -18.26
C GLY A 43 -4.45 10.09 -19.74
N GLY A 44 -4.73 11.17 -20.48
CA GLY A 44 -4.44 11.23 -21.91
C GLY A 44 -2.94 11.10 -22.26
N ASN A 45 -2.05 11.59 -21.39
CA ASN A 45 -0.59 11.62 -21.64
C ASN A 45 0.24 10.95 -20.54
N GLU A 46 -0.33 10.66 -19.38
CA GLU A 46 0.41 10.10 -18.25
C GLU A 46 -0.39 9.02 -17.53
N THR A 47 0.34 8.05 -16.97
CA THR A 47 -0.23 7.04 -16.07
C THR A 47 0.37 7.25 -14.70
N ARG A 48 -0.47 7.35 -13.67
CA ARG A 48 -0.05 7.61 -12.29
C ARG A 48 -0.63 6.60 -11.33
N ASN A 49 0.06 6.39 -10.21
CA ASN A 49 -0.44 5.51 -9.15
C ASN A 49 -1.61 6.18 -8.42
N GLY A 50 -2.66 5.41 -8.17
CA GLY A 50 -3.87 5.84 -7.48
C GLY A 50 -4.29 4.86 -6.38
N CYS A 51 -5.05 5.38 -5.42
CA CYS A 51 -5.64 4.60 -4.34
C CYS A 51 -7.17 4.55 -4.49
N ALA A 52 -7.69 3.39 -4.88
CA ALA A 52 -9.14 3.19 -5.06
C ALA A 52 -9.92 3.28 -3.74
N ALA A 53 -9.27 3.16 -2.58
CA ALA A 53 -9.92 3.37 -1.29
C ALA A 53 -10.45 4.81 -1.11
N GLN A 54 -9.90 5.78 -1.85
CA GLN A 54 -10.39 7.16 -1.86
C GLN A 54 -11.60 7.35 -2.80
N ILE A 55 -12.05 6.30 -3.48
CA ILE A 55 -13.21 6.30 -4.36
C ILE A 55 -14.35 5.54 -3.64
N PRO A 56 -15.48 6.19 -3.30
CA PRO A 56 -16.56 5.58 -2.52
C PRO A 56 -17.08 4.26 -3.11
N ARG A 57 -17.11 4.16 -4.44
CA ARG A 57 -17.52 2.95 -5.18
C ARG A 57 -16.66 1.72 -4.85
N TYR A 58 -15.40 1.92 -4.48
CA TYR A 58 -14.43 0.86 -4.25
C TYR A 58 -14.01 0.72 -2.79
N ALA A 59 -14.18 1.76 -1.96
CA ALA A 59 -13.73 1.81 -0.56
C ALA A 59 -14.18 0.61 0.29
N GLY A 60 -15.39 0.10 0.07
CA GLY A 60 -15.94 -1.05 0.80
C GLY A 60 -15.58 -2.42 0.22
N LEU A 61 -14.81 -2.50 -0.87
CA LEU A 61 -14.58 -3.72 -1.67
C LEU A 61 -15.86 -4.46 -2.10
N SER A 62 -17.01 -3.78 -2.09
CA SER A 62 -18.26 -4.31 -2.63
C SER A 62 -18.17 -4.56 -4.14
N ARG A 63 -17.28 -3.83 -4.82
CA ARG A 63 -16.86 -4.05 -6.20
C ARG A 63 -15.36 -4.31 -6.24
N ARG A 64 -14.96 -5.20 -7.14
CA ARG A 64 -13.55 -5.44 -7.43
C ARG A 64 -12.92 -4.17 -7.99
N VAL A 65 -11.74 -3.82 -7.46
CA VAL A 65 -10.92 -2.73 -7.98
C VAL A 65 -10.28 -3.18 -9.30
N PRO A 66 -10.47 -2.44 -10.40
CA PRO A 66 -9.76 -2.71 -11.64
C PRO A 66 -8.29 -2.32 -11.51
N GLY A 67 -7.41 -2.98 -12.28
CA GLY A 67 -5.98 -2.65 -12.27
C GLY A 67 -5.68 -1.26 -12.83
N GLU A 68 -6.54 -0.78 -13.73
CA GLU A 68 -6.43 0.51 -14.39
C GLU A 68 -7.78 1.25 -14.35
N LEU A 69 -7.76 2.57 -14.20
CA LEU A 69 -8.91 3.47 -14.22
C LEU A 69 -8.61 4.70 -15.07
N ASP A 70 -9.59 5.14 -15.85
CA ASP A 70 -9.46 6.39 -16.59
C ASP A 70 -9.59 7.60 -15.65
N ALA A 71 -8.74 8.60 -15.83
CA ALA A 71 -8.78 9.83 -15.03
C ALA A 71 -10.12 10.56 -15.13
N VAL A 72 -10.81 10.48 -16.27
CA VAL A 72 -12.15 11.03 -16.48
C VAL A 72 -13.17 10.28 -15.64
N GLU A 73 -13.14 8.94 -15.60
CA GLU A 73 -14.04 8.16 -14.74
C GLU A 73 -13.81 8.51 -13.26
N VAL A 74 -12.55 8.66 -12.85
CA VAL A 74 -12.23 9.09 -11.48
C VAL A 74 -12.76 10.50 -11.19
N LEU A 75 -12.61 11.44 -12.13
CA LEU A 75 -13.13 12.80 -12.00
C LEU A 75 -14.66 12.83 -11.86
N GLU A 76 -15.38 12.02 -12.64
CA GLU A 76 -16.84 11.90 -12.55
C GLU A 76 -17.29 11.36 -11.19
N LEU A 77 -16.53 10.44 -10.61
CA LEU A 77 -16.90 9.78 -9.35
C LEU A 77 -16.59 10.61 -8.11
N VAL A 78 -15.47 11.35 -8.09
CA VAL A 78 -14.98 12.01 -6.86
C VAL A 78 -14.66 13.50 -7.03
N GLY A 79 -14.83 14.04 -8.24
CA GLY A 79 -14.47 15.41 -8.58
C GLY A 79 -12.97 15.67 -8.57
N ARG A 80 -12.61 16.92 -8.86
CA ARG A 80 -11.20 17.37 -8.96
C ARG A 80 -10.41 17.15 -7.66
N GLU A 81 -10.97 17.54 -6.52
CA GLU A 81 -10.31 17.37 -5.22
C GLU A 81 -10.15 15.89 -4.85
N GLY A 82 -11.15 15.07 -5.20
CA GLY A 82 -11.10 13.64 -5.01
C GLY A 82 -9.98 13.00 -5.84
N LEU A 83 -9.83 13.39 -7.10
CA LEU A 83 -8.73 12.92 -7.96
C LEU A 83 -7.36 13.25 -7.33
N VAL A 84 -7.18 14.47 -6.83
CA VAL A 84 -5.92 14.85 -6.15
C VAL A 84 -5.63 13.96 -4.95
N ARG A 85 -6.66 13.62 -4.15
CA ARG A 85 -6.52 12.67 -3.03
C ARG A 85 -6.17 11.26 -3.51
N VAL A 86 -6.83 10.75 -4.55
CA VAL A 86 -6.55 9.42 -5.13
C VAL A 86 -5.07 9.31 -5.53
N LEU A 87 -4.53 10.34 -6.20
CA LEU A 87 -3.17 10.36 -6.72
C LEU A 87 -2.09 10.64 -5.65
N SER A 88 -2.41 11.37 -4.58
CA SER A 88 -1.43 11.72 -3.53
C SER A 88 -1.22 10.62 -2.49
N THR A 89 -2.20 9.70 -2.37
CA THR A 89 -2.19 8.69 -1.31
C THR A 89 -1.44 7.43 -1.72
N ALA A 90 -1.43 7.10 -3.02
CA ALA A 90 -0.77 5.90 -3.54
C ALA A 90 0.72 6.13 -3.77
N GLY A 91 1.54 5.19 -3.28
CA GLY A 91 2.97 5.16 -3.59
C GLY A 91 3.48 3.73 -3.54
N PRO A 92 4.10 3.19 -4.61
CA PRO A 92 4.42 1.76 -4.71
C PRO A 92 5.38 1.26 -3.63
N HIS A 93 6.19 2.15 -3.05
CA HIS A 93 7.11 1.86 -1.95
C HIS A 93 6.57 2.22 -0.56
N ARG A 94 5.37 2.80 -0.47
CA ARG A 94 4.72 3.07 0.82
C ARG A 94 4.17 1.78 1.41
N GLN A 95 4.20 1.68 2.74
CA GLN A 95 3.55 0.59 3.45
C GLN A 95 2.06 0.61 3.14
N ALA A 96 1.47 -0.55 2.87
CA ALA A 96 0.09 -0.62 2.43
C ALA A 96 -0.90 -0.45 3.58
N CYS A 97 -2.06 0.12 3.25
CA CYS A 97 -3.09 0.57 4.18
C CYS A 97 -4.03 -0.55 4.68
N TRP A 98 -3.57 -1.80 4.79
CA TRP A 98 -4.19 -2.95 5.49
C TRP A 98 -4.84 -4.08 4.66
N GLN A 99 -5.29 -3.86 3.43
CA GLN A 99 -5.96 -4.91 2.64
C GLN A 99 -5.09 -5.38 1.48
N PHE A 100 -4.50 -6.57 1.62
CA PHE A 100 -3.54 -7.11 0.65
C PHE A 100 -4.08 -8.34 -0.05
N HIS A 101 -3.59 -8.59 -1.26
CA HIS A 101 -3.75 -9.90 -1.87
C HIS A 101 -2.94 -10.92 -1.04
N PRO A 102 -3.54 -12.02 -0.55
CA PRO A 102 -2.75 -13.09 0.04
C PRO A 102 -1.75 -13.57 -1.00
N ARG A 103 -0.48 -13.76 -0.61
CA ARG A 103 0.49 -14.42 -1.47
C ARG A 103 -0.01 -15.86 -1.66
N GLY A 104 -0.28 -16.23 -2.91
CA GLY A 104 -0.54 -17.61 -3.30
C GLY A 104 0.70 -18.47 -3.13
#